data_AF-A0A7C4PQN7-F1
#
_entry.id   AF-A0A7C4PQN7-F1
#
_cell.length_a   1.000
_cell.length_b   1.000
_cell.length_c   1.000
_cell.angle_alpha   90.00
_cell.angle_beta   90.00
_cell.angle_gamma   90.00
#
_symmetry.space_group_name_H-M   'P 1'
#
loop_
_entity.id
_entity.type
_entity.pdbx_description
1 polymer ?
#
loop_
_entity_poly.entity_id
_entity_poly.type
_entity_poly.pdbx_seq_one_letter_code
_entity_poly.pdbx_strand_id
1 'polypeptide(L)'
;MVTNLKAWASMVCMRHYNFPWWIGALCVAFSAGVEAQTIIEIERVPIEQAGPAYQFSKLPRPARNDAGAAAKFEIISGRVDPNSGGMGCLNDGRLPSDEDVPAANLFFAPGTDGGRVLVDLTRLVRIQALQSYSWHPGWRAPQVYDVYVSRGDSEGFELRPERQKDPTLVGWQLIARVDTRPKQGTPGGQHGVRISAVQGDLGTYRYLLLDVLRTEDRDSFGNTFFSEIDVVDADAPPPEPCLAPTGSVREVIIAGGRYRATIDTSASPEFQEWVEQRLVPMIQTWYPRLVEMLPSQGFEAPTRFSFFFDPTMQGVAETRGTRIRCSSNWLRQNLKGEGLGALFHEMVHVVQQYGRAPRQPGATRAPSWLTEGITDYLRFYIFEPEVKGAEITARNLSRARYDGSYRITANFLNWVSGQYGKDFVPKLNAIIREGRYSEQTWKDLTGQTVQELGDRWRKDLEKRLGVTGTTGS
;
A
#
# COMPACT_ATOMS: atom_id res chain seq x y z
N MET A 1 61.97 23.67 -81.09
CA MET A 1 63.41 23.70 -80.72
C MET A 1 63.57 22.72 -79.56
N VAL A 2 63.89 21.46 -79.83
CA VAL A 2 65.25 20.92 -80.04
C VAL A 2 66.06 20.93 -78.72
N THR A 3 66.08 19.73 -78.11
CA THR A 3 67.18 19.04 -77.37
C THR A 3 67.89 19.72 -76.20
N ASN A 4 68.02 18.99 -75.07
CA ASN A 4 69.28 18.52 -74.46
C ASN A 4 69.09 18.21 -72.96
N LEU A 5 69.90 17.41 -72.27
CA LEU A 5 70.69 16.20 -72.53
C LEU A 5 71.08 15.71 -71.11
N LYS A 6 71.33 14.39 -70.97
CA LYS A 6 71.70 13.69 -69.73
C LYS A 6 73.13 14.04 -69.23
N ALA A 7 73.39 13.90 -67.93
CA ALA A 7 74.57 13.27 -67.28
C ALA A 7 74.46 13.43 -65.74
N TRP A 8 74.40 12.36 -64.91
CA TRP A 8 75.53 11.57 -64.33
C TRP A 8 76.53 12.43 -63.54
N ALA A 9 77.05 12.07 -62.36
CA ALA A 9 76.82 11.06 -61.34
C ALA A 9 77.77 11.44 -60.17
N SER A 10 77.42 11.18 -58.91
CA SER A 10 78.43 10.96 -57.86
C SER A 10 77.83 10.16 -56.71
N MET A 11 78.54 9.09 -56.39
CA MET A 11 78.23 8.00 -55.48
C MET A 11 79.36 7.97 -54.46
N VAL A 12 79.06 8.05 -53.16
CA VAL A 12 80.00 7.68 -52.08
C VAL A 12 79.26 6.95 -50.95
N CYS A 13 79.65 5.69 -50.80
CA CYS A 13 79.71 4.80 -49.64
C CYS A 13 78.60 4.75 -48.58
N MET A 14 77.80 3.70 -48.73
CA MET A 14 77.49 2.64 -47.75
C MET A 14 78.10 2.76 -46.33
N ARG A 15 77.21 2.74 -45.33
CA ARG A 15 77.35 1.85 -44.17
C ARG A 15 76.13 0.94 -44.11
N HIS A 16 76.38 -0.36 -44.14
CA HIS A 16 75.40 -1.42 -43.96
C HIS A 16 75.03 -1.52 -42.47
N TYR A 17 73.74 -1.46 -42.16
CA TYR A 17 73.16 -2.15 -41.01
C TYR A 17 71.84 -2.80 -41.43
N ASN A 18 71.80 -4.13 -41.32
CA ASN A 18 70.63 -4.95 -41.58
C ASN A 18 69.59 -4.79 -40.45
N PHE A 19 68.33 -4.57 -40.87
CA PHE A 19 67.01 -4.92 -40.31
C PHE A 19 66.91 -5.50 -38.87
N PRO A 20 65.84 -5.17 -38.10
CA PRO A 20 64.46 -5.34 -38.57
C PRO A 20 63.50 -4.17 -38.30
N TRP A 21 62.49 -4.09 -39.16
CA TRP A 21 61.36 -3.19 -39.05
C TRP A 21 60.43 -3.68 -37.94
N TRP A 22 60.40 -2.99 -36.82
CA TRP A 22 59.27 -3.07 -35.89
C TRP A 22 58.22 -2.06 -36.35
N ILE A 23 57.24 -2.54 -37.12
CA ILE A 23 55.97 -1.83 -37.27
C ILE A 23 55.26 -2.00 -35.92
N GLY A 24 55.33 -0.98 -35.08
CA GLY A 24 54.48 -0.86 -33.91
C GLY A 24 53.04 -0.66 -34.37
N ALA A 25 52.28 -1.75 -34.47
CA ALA A 25 50.84 -1.69 -34.57
C ALA A 25 50.31 -1.16 -33.22
N LEU A 26 49.97 0.13 -33.19
CA LEU A 26 49.15 0.69 -32.12
C LEU A 26 47.73 0.11 -32.30
N CYS A 27 47.50 -1.07 -31.72
CA CYS A 27 46.16 -1.60 -31.53
C CYS A 27 45.44 -0.72 -30.52
N VAL A 28 44.81 0.36 -30.99
CA VAL A 28 43.72 0.98 -30.25
C VAL A 28 42.58 -0.03 -30.31
N ALA A 29 42.52 -0.89 -29.29
CA ALA A 29 41.35 -1.71 -29.04
C ALA A 29 40.22 -0.76 -28.63
N PHE A 30 39.44 -0.29 -29.61
CA PHE A 30 38.07 0.11 -29.32
C PHE A 30 37.37 -1.16 -28.87
N SER A 31 37.23 -1.34 -27.55
CA SER A 31 36.20 -2.19 -27.00
C SER A 31 34.87 -1.57 -27.36
N ALA A 32 34.37 -1.86 -28.57
CA ALA A 32 32.97 -1.70 -28.88
C ALA A 32 32.24 -2.60 -27.88
N GLY A 33 31.71 -2.01 -26.81
CA GLY A 33 30.83 -2.69 -25.90
C GLY A 33 29.68 -3.24 -26.74
N VAL A 34 29.60 -4.57 -26.84
CA VAL A 34 28.38 -5.21 -27.33
C VAL A 34 27.33 -4.84 -26.30
N GLU A 35 26.42 -3.94 -26.63
CA GLU A 35 25.18 -3.81 -25.87
C GLU A 35 24.53 -5.19 -25.88
N ALA A 36 24.49 -5.83 -24.70
CA ALA A 36 23.76 -7.08 -24.54
C ALA A 36 22.29 -6.75 -24.86
N GLN A 37 21.79 -7.24 -25.99
CA GLN A 37 20.36 -7.14 -26.30
C GLN A 37 19.60 -7.80 -25.16
N THR A 38 18.64 -7.07 -24.57
CA THR A 38 17.86 -7.54 -23.43
C THR A 38 16.56 -8.18 -23.89
N ILE A 39 16.15 -9.24 -23.19
CA ILE A 39 14.85 -9.89 -23.30
C ILE A 39 14.01 -9.43 -22.10
N ILE A 40 12.77 -9.02 -22.36
CA ILE A 40 11.80 -8.67 -21.33
C ILE A 40 10.66 -9.68 -21.41
N GLU A 41 10.56 -10.54 -20.40
CA GLU A 41 9.47 -11.49 -20.24
C GLU A 41 8.47 -10.93 -19.22
N ILE A 42 7.19 -10.92 -19.58
CA ILE A 42 6.11 -10.43 -18.73
C ILE A 42 5.10 -11.55 -18.56
N GLU A 43 4.73 -11.82 -17.31
CA GLU A 43 3.63 -12.69 -16.98
C GLU A 43 2.61 -11.96 -16.11
N ARG A 44 1.33 -12.16 -16.43
CA ARG A 44 0.22 -11.60 -15.69
C ARG A 44 -0.72 -12.71 -15.26
N VAL A 45 -0.96 -12.79 -13.94
CA VAL A 45 -1.94 -13.70 -13.34
C VAL A 45 -3.20 -12.90 -13.06
N PRO A 46 -4.37 -13.27 -13.63
CA PRO A 46 -5.64 -12.59 -13.35
C PRO A 46 -5.98 -12.58 -11.86
N ILE A 47 -6.76 -11.58 -11.42
CA ILE A 47 -7.05 -11.35 -10.01
C ILE A 47 -7.75 -12.55 -9.35
N GLU A 48 -8.55 -13.29 -10.11
CA GLU A 48 -9.28 -14.48 -9.66
C GLU A 48 -8.37 -15.70 -9.42
N GLN A 49 -7.16 -15.67 -9.97
CA GLN A 49 -6.15 -16.73 -9.87
C GLN A 49 -4.94 -16.31 -9.04
N ALA A 50 -4.78 -15.00 -8.81
CA ALA A 50 -3.71 -14.43 -8.02
C ALA A 50 -3.82 -14.88 -6.56
N GLY A 51 -2.68 -15.05 -5.92
CA GLY A 51 -2.63 -15.47 -4.53
C GLY A 51 -1.29 -15.22 -3.85
N PRO A 52 -1.24 -15.33 -2.51
CA PRO A 52 -0.07 -14.95 -1.70
C PRO A 52 1.20 -15.77 -1.98
N ALA A 53 1.09 -16.84 -2.76
CA ALA A 53 2.22 -17.66 -3.18
C ALA A 53 2.92 -17.15 -4.46
N TYR A 54 2.42 -16.08 -5.10
CA TYR A 54 2.96 -15.48 -6.34
C TYR A 54 3.30 -16.56 -7.39
N GLN A 55 2.30 -17.37 -7.74
CA GLN A 55 2.49 -18.50 -8.63
C GLN A 55 2.45 -18.06 -10.09
N PHE A 56 3.63 -17.93 -10.68
CA PHE A 56 3.83 -17.72 -12.11
C PHE A 56 4.10 -19.05 -12.83
N SER A 57 3.59 -19.21 -14.05
CA SER A 57 3.72 -20.40 -14.88
C SER A 57 4.98 -20.41 -15.75
N LYS A 58 5.50 -19.22 -16.08
CA LYS A 58 6.67 -19.01 -16.94
C LYS A 58 7.80 -18.31 -16.19
N LEU A 59 7.46 -17.38 -15.31
CA LEU A 59 8.46 -16.63 -14.53
C LEU A 59 8.81 -17.35 -13.22
N PRO A 60 10.03 -17.15 -12.71
CA PRO A 60 10.36 -17.51 -11.33
C PRO A 60 9.48 -16.77 -10.34
N ARG A 61 9.42 -17.30 -9.13
CA ARG A 61 8.80 -16.62 -7.99
C ARG A 61 9.79 -15.62 -7.39
N PRO A 62 9.30 -14.59 -6.68
CA PRO A 62 10.16 -13.72 -5.89
C PRO A 62 11.09 -14.52 -4.99
N ALA A 63 12.33 -14.09 -4.85
CA ALA A 63 13.38 -14.82 -4.15
C ALA A 63 13.87 -14.09 -2.88
N ARG A 64 14.44 -14.84 -1.93
CA ARG A 64 14.89 -14.29 -0.63
C ARG A 64 16.41 -14.20 -0.46
N ASN A 65 17.17 -14.80 -1.38
CA ASN A 65 18.61 -15.00 -1.26
C ASN A 65 19.39 -14.45 -2.48
N ASP A 66 18.75 -13.59 -3.28
CA ASP A 66 19.38 -12.91 -4.40
C ASP A 66 20.23 -11.71 -3.92
N ALA A 67 20.91 -11.03 -4.85
CA ALA A 67 21.78 -9.90 -4.49
C ALA A 67 21.01 -8.66 -4.02
N GLY A 68 19.73 -8.53 -4.39
CA GLY A 68 18.82 -7.48 -3.95
C GLY A 68 18.51 -7.56 -2.46
N ALA A 69 18.43 -8.76 -1.88
CA ALA A 69 18.18 -8.96 -0.45
C ALA A 69 19.22 -8.25 0.47
N ALA A 70 20.46 -8.08 -0.01
CA ALA A 70 21.52 -7.36 0.72
C ALA A 70 21.71 -5.90 0.25
N ALA A 71 20.99 -5.48 -0.80
CA ALA A 71 21.13 -4.16 -1.40
C ALA A 71 20.49 -3.05 -0.55
N LYS A 72 20.94 -1.82 -0.79
CA LYS A 72 20.36 -0.62 -0.19
C LYS A 72 19.47 0.08 -1.21
N PHE A 73 18.20 0.20 -0.87
CA PHE A 73 17.22 0.90 -1.68
C PHE A 73 16.99 2.33 -1.14
N GLU A 74 16.97 3.32 -2.03
CA GLU A 74 16.78 4.73 -1.70
C GLU A 74 15.81 5.41 -2.69
N ILE A 75 14.85 6.19 -2.18
CA ILE A 75 14.06 7.10 -3.02
C ILE A 75 14.89 8.36 -3.25
N ILE A 76 15.32 8.59 -4.48
CA ILE A 76 16.07 9.80 -4.84
C ILE A 76 15.19 10.85 -5.54
N SER A 77 13.97 10.47 -5.94
CA SER A 77 12.95 11.38 -6.47
C SER A 77 11.55 10.78 -6.31
N GLY A 78 10.55 11.64 -6.19
CA GLY A 78 9.14 11.26 -6.02
C GLY A 78 8.73 11.23 -4.55
N ARG A 79 7.43 11.30 -4.31
CA ARG A 79 6.86 11.29 -2.95
C ARG A 79 6.21 9.93 -2.71
N VAL A 80 6.72 9.16 -1.76
CA VAL A 80 6.11 7.89 -1.32
C VAL A 80 4.79 8.18 -0.58
N ASP A 81 3.79 7.33 -0.78
CA ASP A 81 2.53 7.44 -0.04
C ASP A 81 2.74 7.07 1.43
N PRO A 82 2.20 7.83 2.40
CA PRO A 82 2.31 7.49 3.83
C PRO A 82 1.74 6.13 4.23
N ASN A 83 0.87 5.52 3.41
CA ASN A 83 0.31 4.19 3.64
C ASN A 83 1.16 3.07 3.04
N SER A 84 2.22 3.39 2.28
CA SER A 84 3.16 2.40 1.76
C SER A 84 3.96 1.76 2.90
N GLY A 85 4.32 0.48 2.73
CA GLY A 85 5.22 -0.23 3.65
C GLY A 85 6.65 0.30 3.66
N GLY A 86 6.98 1.22 2.74
CA GLY A 86 8.31 1.80 2.61
C GLY A 86 9.28 0.93 1.81
N MET A 87 10.55 1.30 1.83
CA MET A 87 11.57 0.72 0.93
C MET A 87 11.92 -0.74 1.22
N GLY A 88 11.77 -1.18 2.47
CA GLY A 88 12.07 -2.56 2.85
C GLY A 88 11.21 -3.58 2.11
N CYS A 89 10.00 -3.21 1.69
CA CYS A 89 9.11 -4.08 0.93
C CYS A 89 9.62 -4.44 -0.47
N LEU A 90 10.76 -3.89 -0.93
CA LEU A 90 11.34 -4.26 -2.21
C LEU A 90 12.37 -5.40 -2.09
N ASN A 91 12.80 -5.74 -0.87
CA ASN A 91 13.86 -6.73 -0.65
C ASN A 91 13.85 -7.39 0.74
N ASP A 92 12.72 -7.42 1.43
CA ASP A 92 12.62 -8.06 2.76
C ASP A 92 12.32 -9.57 2.68
N GLY A 93 12.17 -10.10 1.47
CA GLY A 93 11.87 -11.51 1.21
C GLY A 93 10.46 -11.92 1.67
N ARG A 94 9.56 -10.95 1.90
CA ARG A 94 8.16 -11.17 2.27
C ARG A 94 7.27 -10.72 1.13
N LEU A 95 6.15 -11.42 0.98
CA LEU A 95 5.21 -11.13 -0.10
C LEU A 95 3.86 -10.65 0.45
N PRO A 96 3.19 -9.71 -0.24
CA PRO A 96 1.83 -9.33 0.07
C PRO A 96 0.92 -10.55 0.15
N SER A 97 0.09 -10.57 1.19
CA SER A 97 -0.78 -11.68 1.49
C SER A 97 -2.13 -11.62 0.76
N ASP A 98 -2.47 -10.45 0.23
CA ASP A 98 -3.69 -10.17 -0.51
C ASP A 98 -3.41 -9.10 -1.59
N GLU A 99 -4.39 -8.86 -2.44
CA GLU A 99 -4.30 -7.98 -3.59
C GLU A 99 -4.18 -6.50 -3.24
N ASP A 100 -4.50 -6.05 -2.03
CA ASP A 100 -4.40 -4.62 -1.69
C ASP A 100 -3.94 -4.45 -0.24
N VAL A 101 -2.65 -4.76 -0.06
CA VAL A 101 -1.90 -4.66 1.22
C VAL A 101 -0.85 -3.54 1.12
N PRO A 102 -1.22 -2.26 1.30
CA PRO A 102 -0.30 -1.13 1.21
C PRO A 102 0.98 -1.27 2.05
N ALA A 103 0.86 -1.83 3.25
CA ALA A 103 1.98 -2.01 4.18
C ALA A 103 3.01 -3.07 3.75
N ALA A 104 2.70 -3.87 2.73
CA ALA A 104 3.59 -4.87 2.15
C ALA A 104 4.08 -4.46 0.74
N ASN A 105 3.85 -3.21 0.33
CA ASN A 105 4.21 -2.73 -0.99
C ASN A 105 4.81 -1.31 -0.96
N LEU A 106 5.73 -1.05 -1.89
CA LEU A 106 6.16 0.30 -2.20
C LEU A 106 5.26 0.93 -3.27
N PHE A 107 4.79 2.16 -3.03
CA PHE A 107 4.11 2.95 -4.05
C PHE A 107 4.20 4.46 -3.80
N PHE A 108 4.18 5.24 -4.88
CA PHE A 108 4.18 6.69 -4.84
C PHE A 108 2.79 7.28 -4.53
N ALA A 109 2.79 8.47 -3.95
CA ALA A 109 1.61 9.17 -3.46
C ALA A 109 0.63 9.52 -4.60
N PRO A 110 -0.66 9.72 -4.29
CA PRO A 110 -1.66 10.00 -5.30
C PRO A 110 -1.38 11.32 -6.01
N GLY A 111 -1.64 11.36 -7.32
CA GLY A 111 -1.44 12.52 -8.19
C GLY A 111 0.02 12.82 -8.51
N THR A 112 0.95 11.90 -8.25
CA THR A 112 2.36 12.02 -8.63
C THR A 112 2.67 11.18 -9.87
N ASP A 113 3.70 11.58 -10.64
CA ASP A 113 4.13 10.91 -11.87
C ASP A 113 5.04 9.68 -11.62
N GLY A 114 5.10 9.17 -10.40
CA GLY A 114 6.08 8.16 -9.96
C GLY A 114 7.34 8.80 -9.36
N GLY A 115 8.49 8.15 -9.56
CA GLY A 115 9.74 8.58 -8.94
C GLY A 115 10.94 7.71 -9.32
N ARG A 116 12.08 7.95 -8.67
CA ARG A 116 13.32 7.20 -8.91
C ARG A 116 13.73 6.43 -7.67
N VAL A 117 14.00 5.15 -7.87
CA VAL A 117 14.51 4.23 -6.86
C VAL A 117 15.95 3.88 -7.22
N LEU A 118 16.89 4.32 -6.38
CA LEU A 118 18.30 3.93 -6.47
C LEU A 118 18.51 2.62 -5.69
N VAL A 119 19.24 1.69 -6.28
CA VAL A 119 19.66 0.43 -5.65
C VAL A 119 21.18 0.37 -5.64
N ASP A 120 21.81 0.35 -4.46
CA ASP A 120 23.23 0.06 -4.27
C ASP A 120 23.39 -1.39 -3.82
N LEU A 121 23.91 -2.26 -4.71
CA LEU A 121 24.18 -3.67 -4.45
C LEU A 121 25.33 -3.90 -3.47
N THR A 122 25.96 -2.83 -2.97
CA THR A 122 27.10 -2.80 -2.04
C THR A 122 28.42 -3.35 -2.57
N ARG A 123 28.37 -4.09 -3.68
CA ARG A 123 29.51 -4.61 -4.45
C ARG A 123 29.17 -4.67 -5.93
N LEU A 124 30.18 -4.96 -6.76
CA LEU A 124 29.94 -5.38 -8.13
C LEU A 124 29.28 -6.78 -8.14
N VAL A 125 28.22 -6.91 -8.92
CA VAL A 125 27.42 -8.11 -9.12
C VAL A 125 27.36 -8.40 -10.61
N ARG A 126 27.59 -9.65 -11.00
CA ARG A 126 27.42 -10.10 -12.39
C ARG A 126 25.96 -10.49 -12.58
N ILE A 127 25.16 -9.59 -13.13
CA ILE A 127 23.70 -9.68 -13.08
C ILE A 127 23.22 -10.63 -14.17
N GLN A 128 22.73 -11.81 -13.79
CA GLN A 128 22.10 -12.76 -14.72
C GLN A 128 20.72 -12.27 -15.17
N ALA A 129 19.91 -11.78 -14.23
CA ALA A 129 18.57 -11.27 -14.51
C ALA A 129 18.11 -10.29 -13.42
N LEU A 130 17.22 -9.37 -13.81
CA LEU A 130 16.46 -8.52 -12.91
C LEU A 130 14.99 -8.94 -12.94
N GLN A 131 14.34 -8.98 -11.79
CA GLN A 131 12.93 -9.32 -11.71
C GLN A 131 12.19 -8.31 -10.83
N SER A 132 10.93 -8.03 -11.19
CA SER A 132 10.07 -7.14 -10.41
C SER A 132 8.65 -7.67 -10.34
N TYR A 133 8.04 -7.52 -9.18
CA TYR A 133 6.74 -8.09 -8.87
C TYR A 133 5.78 -7.04 -8.31
N SER A 134 4.50 -7.19 -8.62
CA SER A 134 3.45 -6.29 -8.14
C SER A 134 2.11 -7.01 -8.04
N TRP A 135 1.23 -6.56 -7.14
CA TRP A 135 -0.13 -7.08 -7.01
C TRP A 135 -1.12 -5.97 -6.61
N HIS A 136 -2.17 -5.82 -7.41
CA HIS A 136 -3.32 -4.95 -7.09
C HIS A 136 -4.62 -5.45 -7.75
N PRO A 137 -5.83 -5.17 -7.23
CA PRO A 137 -7.08 -5.49 -7.94
C PRO A 137 -7.33 -4.64 -9.20
N GLY A 138 -6.54 -3.58 -9.41
CA GLY A 138 -6.83 -2.52 -10.38
C GLY A 138 -5.59 -1.93 -11.06
N TRP A 139 -5.67 -0.67 -11.49
CA TRP A 139 -4.64 0.02 -12.27
C TRP A 139 -3.30 0.23 -11.56
N ARG A 140 -3.21 -0.13 -10.29
CA ARG A 140 -1.99 -0.09 -9.50
C ARG A 140 -1.22 -1.42 -9.54
N ALA A 141 -1.69 -2.41 -10.29
CA ALA A 141 -0.99 -3.68 -10.50
C ALA A 141 0.06 -3.59 -11.61
N PRO A 142 -0.22 -3.00 -12.78
CA PRO A 142 0.78 -2.89 -13.84
C PRO A 142 2.03 -2.12 -13.40
N GLN A 143 3.16 -2.42 -14.03
CA GLN A 143 4.46 -1.81 -13.79
C GLN A 143 4.85 -1.01 -15.04
N VAL A 144 5.22 0.25 -14.86
CA VAL A 144 5.77 1.10 -15.92
C VAL A 144 7.04 1.76 -15.40
N TYR A 145 8.19 1.36 -15.93
CA TYR A 145 9.47 1.91 -15.51
C TYR A 145 10.58 1.67 -16.54
N ASP A 146 11.59 2.54 -16.50
CA ASP A 146 12.87 2.31 -17.16
C ASP A 146 13.89 1.83 -16.12
N VAL A 147 14.79 0.92 -16.50
CA VAL A 147 15.89 0.48 -15.62
C VAL A 147 17.25 0.79 -16.23
N TYR A 148 18.07 1.44 -15.42
CA TYR A 148 19.43 1.80 -15.74
C TYR A 148 20.40 1.09 -14.80
N VAL A 149 21.63 0.87 -15.27
CA VAL A 149 22.72 0.27 -14.51
C VAL A 149 23.98 1.11 -14.59
N SER A 150 24.81 1.03 -13.55
CA SER A 150 26.16 1.59 -13.58
C SER A 150 27.10 0.82 -12.67
N ARG A 151 28.37 0.78 -13.07
CA ARG A 151 29.48 0.36 -12.20
C ARG A 151 29.86 1.44 -11.18
N GLY A 152 29.55 2.69 -11.51
CA GLY A 152 29.87 3.89 -10.74
C GLY A 152 31.32 4.36 -10.83
N ASP A 153 32.09 3.81 -11.76
CA ASP A 153 33.49 4.15 -12.06
C ASP A 153 33.65 4.96 -13.35
N SER A 154 32.54 5.28 -14.05
CA SER A 154 32.57 6.09 -15.26
C SER A 154 32.85 7.57 -14.96
N GLU A 155 33.62 8.20 -15.84
CA GLU A 155 33.86 9.65 -15.77
C GLU A 155 32.54 10.42 -15.89
N GLY A 156 32.31 11.39 -15.00
CA GLY A 156 31.04 12.15 -14.97
C GLY A 156 29.86 11.39 -14.37
N PHE A 157 30.08 10.24 -13.73
CA PHE A 157 29.01 9.50 -13.05
C PHE A 157 28.38 10.32 -11.91
N GLU A 158 27.06 10.49 -11.98
CA GLU A 158 26.27 11.05 -10.89
C GLU A 158 25.38 9.98 -10.26
N LEU A 159 25.66 9.61 -9.01
CA LEU A 159 24.93 8.56 -8.30
C LEU A 159 23.43 8.88 -8.11
N ARG A 160 23.10 10.17 -7.95
CA ARG A 160 21.72 10.63 -7.67
C ARG A 160 21.26 11.64 -8.72
N PRO A 161 21.01 11.21 -9.97
CA PRO A 161 20.56 12.13 -11.01
C PRO A 161 19.15 12.65 -10.69
N GLU A 162 18.98 13.98 -10.67
CA GLU A 162 17.69 14.63 -10.47
C GLU A 162 16.65 14.19 -11.50
N ARG A 163 15.36 14.22 -11.16
CA ARG A 163 14.26 13.69 -12.00
C ARG A 163 14.28 14.18 -13.45
N GLN A 164 14.63 15.44 -13.68
CA GLN A 164 14.63 16.07 -15.00
C GLN A 164 15.87 15.72 -15.84
N LYS A 165 16.90 15.16 -15.21
CA LYS A 165 18.15 14.79 -15.85
C LYS A 165 18.07 13.38 -16.41
N ASP A 166 18.41 13.22 -17.68
CA ASP A 166 18.56 11.92 -18.33
C ASP A 166 19.78 11.18 -17.71
N PRO A 167 19.58 10.02 -17.06
CA PRO A 167 20.68 9.28 -16.45
C PRO A 167 21.78 8.90 -17.45
N THR A 168 21.44 8.69 -18.73
CA THR A 168 22.41 8.30 -19.78
C THR A 168 23.48 9.36 -20.05
N LEU A 169 23.20 10.62 -19.70
CA LEU A 169 24.14 11.73 -19.83
C LEU A 169 25.13 11.82 -18.66
N VAL A 170 24.93 11.02 -17.60
CA VAL A 170 25.71 11.09 -16.34
C VAL A 170 26.13 9.71 -15.85
N GLY A 171 26.61 8.88 -16.77
CA GLY A 171 27.30 7.64 -16.46
C GLY A 171 26.41 6.45 -16.11
N TRP A 172 25.10 6.52 -16.42
CA TRP A 172 24.19 5.37 -16.37
C TRP A 172 23.95 4.79 -17.76
N GLN A 173 23.70 3.49 -17.83
CA GLN A 173 23.31 2.80 -19.06
C GLN A 173 21.87 2.30 -18.94
N LEU A 174 21.00 2.66 -19.89
CA LEU A 174 19.66 2.10 -19.99
C LEU A 174 19.72 0.65 -20.48
N ILE A 175 19.05 -0.28 -19.80
CA ILE A 175 19.02 -1.69 -20.22
C ILE A 175 17.62 -2.24 -20.54
N ALA A 176 16.56 -1.64 -20.02
CA ALA A 176 15.19 -2.04 -20.38
C ALA A 176 14.16 -0.95 -20.11
N ARG A 177 13.07 -1.00 -20.88
CA ARG A 177 11.82 -0.24 -20.68
C ARG A 177 10.67 -1.21 -20.48
N VAL A 178 10.01 -1.12 -19.34
CA VAL A 178 8.97 -2.06 -18.92
C VAL A 178 7.62 -1.37 -18.95
N ASP A 179 6.64 -2.05 -19.55
CA ASP A 179 5.23 -1.67 -19.51
C ASP A 179 4.37 -2.95 -19.49
N THR A 180 3.83 -3.29 -18.32
CA THR A 180 2.99 -4.48 -18.16
C THR A 180 1.50 -4.19 -18.27
N ARG A 181 1.11 -2.96 -18.66
CA ARG A 181 -0.31 -2.62 -18.81
C ARG A 181 -0.94 -3.51 -19.89
N PRO A 182 -2.09 -4.12 -19.60
CA PRO A 182 -2.71 -4.97 -20.59
C PRO A 182 -3.25 -4.14 -21.75
N LYS A 183 -3.05 -4.62 -22.97
CA LYS A 183 -3.65 -4.03 -24.18
C LYS A 183 -5.18 -4.17 -24.16
N GLN A 184 -5.70 -5.21 -23.52
CA GLN A 184 -7.14 -5.53 -23.38
C GLN A 184 -7.42 -6.21 -22.03
N GLY A 185 -8.62 -6.01 -21.48
CA GLY A 185 -9.05 -6.59 -20.20
C GLY A 185 -8.86 -5.66 -19.00
N THR A 186 -9.24 -6.12 -17.81
CA THR A 186 -8.98 -5.40 -16.55
C THR A 186 -7.47 -5.33 -16.30
N PRO A 187 -6.91 -4.32 -15.60
CA PRO A 187 -5.47 -4.18 -15.31
C PRO A 187 -4.94 -5.00 -14.12
N GLY A 188 -5.83 -5.44 -13.21
CA GLY A 188 -5.47 -6.02 -11.92
C GLY A 188 -4.80 -7.39 -12.00
N GLY A 189 -4.55 -7.98 -10.83
CA GLY A 189 -3.87 -9.26 -10.68
C GLY A 189 -2.41 -9.10 -10.30
N GLN A 190 -1.64 -10.19 -10.41
CA GLN A 190 -0.20 -10.19 -10.18
C GLN A 190 0.55 -9.98 -11.49
N HIS A 191 1.56 -9.13 -11.47
CA HIS A 191 2.47 -8.94 -12.61
C HIS A 191 3.87 -9.32 -12.17
N GLY A 192 4.51 -10.15 -12.99
CA GLY A 192 5.93 -10.48 -12.89
C GLY A 192 6.64 -10.00 -14.15
N VAL A 193 7.85 -9.49 -13.98
CA VAL A 193 8.74 -9.09 -15.07
C VAL A 193 10.08 -9.77 -14.85
N ARG A 194 10.68 -10.29 -15.92
CA ARG A 194 12.06 -10.75 -15.94
C ARG A 194 12.81 -10.07 -17.09
N ILE A 195 13.89 -9.39 -16.76
CA ILE A 195 14.82 -8.79 -17.71
C ILE A 195 16.11 -9.62 -17.68
N SER A 196 16.53 -10.12 -18.84
CA SER A 196 17.72 -10.95 -19.00
C SER A 196 18.45 -10.61 -20.31
N ALA A 197 19.68 -11.09 -20.49
CA ALA A 197 20.39 -10.95 -21.76
C ALA A 197 19.96 -12.04 -22.75
N VAL A 198 19.96 -11.74 -24.05
CA VAL A 198 19.75 -12.74 -25.12
C VAL A 198 20.76 -13.88 -25.01
N GLN A 199 22.00 -13.58 -24.59
CA GLN A 199 23.04 -14.56 -24.30
C GLN A 199 23.83 -14.13 -23.06
N GLY A 200 24.16 -15.08 -22.20
CA GLY A 200 25.01 -14.84 -21.03
C GLY A 200 24.28 -14.09 -19.90
N ASP A 201 24.83 -12.95 -19.52
CA ASP A 201 24.38 -12.11 -18.41
C ASP A 201 24.28 -10.63 -18.86
N LEU A 202 23.59 -9.80 -18.07
CA LEU A 202 23.37 -8.38 -18.37
C LEU A 202 24.66 -7.54 -18.23
N GLY A 203 25.70 -8.10 -17.59
CA GLY A 203 26.96 -7.45 -17.27
C GLY A 203 27.21 -7.31 -15.77
N THR A 204 28.34 -6.71 -15.42
CA THR A 204 28.78 -6.52 -14.02
C THR A 204 28.60 -5.08 -13.57
N TYR A 205 27.69 -4.86 -12.61
CA TYR A 205 27.31 -3.52 -12.12
C TYR A 205 27.17 -3.50 -10.60
N ARG A 206 27.18 -2.30 -10.01
CA ARG A 206 26.93 -2.08 -8.59
C ARG A 206 25.61 -1.34 -8.35
N TYR A 207 25.28 -0.41 -9.24
CA TYR A 207 24.15 0.47 -9.07
C TYR A 207 23.06 0.14 -10.08
N LEU A 208 21.81 0.11 -9.61
CA LEU A 208 20.62 0.13 -10.47
C LEU A 208 19.82 1.40 -10.17
N LEU A 209 19.12 1.88 -11.18
CA LEU A 209 18.20 3.00 -11.06
C LEU A 209 16.90 2.62 -11.78
N LEU A 210 15.80 2.52 -11.02
CA LEU A 210 14.48 2.35 -11.57
C LEU A 210 13.81 3.72 -11.67
N ASP A 211 13.53 4.15 -12.89
CA ASP A 211 12.76 5.36 -13.18
C ASP A 211 11.29 4.96 -13.38
N VAL A 212 10.54 5.01 -12.28
CA VAL A 212 9.14 4.58 -12.20
C VAL A 212 8.21 5.69 -12.69
N LEU A 213 7.23 5.29 -13.49
CA LEU A 213 6.19 6.13 -14.04
C LEU A 213 4.82 5.69 -13.51
N ARG A 214 3.89 6.64 -13.40
CA ARG A 214 2.47 6.30 -13.14
C ARG A 214 1.90 5.48 -14.30
N THR A 215 1.06 4.51 -13.98
CA THR A 215 0.40 3.60 -14.92
C THR A 215 -0.75 4.27 -15.68
N GLU A 216 -1.44 5.23 -15.05
CA GLU A 216 -2.58 5.97 -15.61
C GLU A 216 -2.85 7.30 -14.88
N ASP A 217 -3.77 8.10 -15.42
CA ASP A 217 -4.08 9.46 -14.96
C ASP A 217 -5.58 9.81 -14.88
N ARG A 218 -6.48 8.83 -15.03
CA ARG A 218 -7.93 9.06 -14.93
C ARG A 218 -8.37 9.38 -13.51
N ASP A 219 -7.65 8.86 -12.52
CA ASP A 219 -7.73 9.33 -11.16
C ASP A 219 -6.34 9.49 -10.53
N SER A 220 -6.30 9.92 -9.26
CA SER A 220 -5.04 10.18 -8.57
C SER A 220 -4.26 8.91 -8.20
N PHE A 221 -4.84 7.73 -8.31
CA PHE A 221 -4.31 6.45 -7.82
C PHE A 221 -3.70 5.60 -8.95
N GLY A 222 -2.88 6.22 -9.81
CA GLY A 222 -2.18 5.55 -10.91
C GLY A 222 -0.76 5.07 -10.59
N ASN A 223 -0.37 4.86 -9.33
CA ASN A 223 0.99 4.41 -8.98
C ASN A 223 1.00 2.94 -8.56
N THR A 224 1.95 2.18 -9.12
CA THR A 224 2.14 0.73 -8.93
C THR A 224 2.41 0.34 -7.48
N PHE A 225 1.83 -0.77 -7.01
CA PHE A 225 2.21 -1.48 -5.79
C PHE A 225 3.34 -2.45 -6.10
N PHE A 226 4.59 -2.02 -5.93
CA PHE A 226 5.74 -2.92 -6.06
C PHE A 226 5.87 -3.78 -4.82
N SER A 227 5.94 -5.09 -5.02
CA SER A 227 5.93 -6.12 -3.97
C SER A 227 7.31 -6.68 -3.65
N GLU A 228 8.22 -6.72 -4.63
CA GLU A 228 9.60 -7.22 -4.48
C GLU A 228 10.40 -6.89 -5.77
N ILE A 229 11.72 -6.71 -5.65
CA ILE A 229 12.67 -6.60 -6.76
C ILE A 229 13.85 -7.54 -6.51
N ASP A 230 14.05 -8.52 -7.40
CA ASP A 230 15.17 -9.46 -7.31
C ASP A 230 16.30 -9.09 -8.28
N VAL A 231 17.54 -9.23 -7.82
CA VAL A 231 18.77 -9.11 -8.62
C VAL A 231 19.51 -10.44 -8.58
N VAL A 232 19.36 -11.24 -9.63
CA VAL A 232 19.98 -12.57 -9.70
C VAL A 232 21.46 -12.43 -10.07
N ASP A 233 22.33 -12.82 -9.14
CA ASP A 233 23.78 -12.88 -9.36
C ASP A 233 24.14 -14.21 -10.07
N ALA A 234 24.81 -14.10 -11.21
CA ALA A 234 25.25 -15.24 -12.01
C ALA A 234 26.27 -16.14 -11.28
N ASP A 235 26.97 -15.60 -10.29
CA ASP A 235 28.00 -16.29 -9.54
C ASP A 235 27.51 -16.79 -8.16
N ALA A 236 26.23 -16.56 -7.82
CA ALA A 236 25.61 -16.99 -6.57
C ALA A 236 24.83 -18.30 -6.72
N PRO A 237 24.45 -18.96 -5.59
CA PRO A 237 23.52 -20.09 -5.63
C PRO A 237 22.19 -19.73 -6.30
N PRO A 238 21.44 -20.72 -6.83
CA PRO A 238 20.13 -20.47 -7.42
C PRO A 238 19.17 -19.74 -6.47
N PRO A 239 18.30 -18.85 -6.98
CA PRO A 239 17.31 -18.17 -6.19
C PRO A 239 16.37 -19.14 -5.45
N GLU A 240 16.22 -18.94 -4.15
CA GLU A 240 15.26 -19.63 -3.28
C GLU A 240 14.00 -18.76 -3.15
N PRO A 241 12.79 -19.32 -3.36
CA PRO A 241 11.56 -18.55 -3.26
C PRO A 241 11.39 -17.87 -1.89
N CYS A 242 10.81 -16.67 -1.89
CA CYS A 242 10.33 -15.99 -0.70
C CYS A 242 9.41 -16.92 0.10
N LEU A 243 9.42 -16.71 1.42
CA LEU A 243 8.46 -17.40 2.27
C LEU A 243 7.07 -16.84 1.95
N ALA A 244 6.17 -17.69 1.46
CA ALA A 244 4.75 -17.37 1.50
C ALA A 244 4.38 -17.03 2.95
N PRO A 245 3.45 -16.09 3.23
CA PRO A 245 3.03 -15.79 4.59
C PRO A 245 2.49 -17.06 5.26
N THR A 246 3.32 -17.74 6.05
CA THR A 246 2.93 -18.97 6.75
C THR A 246 2.25 -18.58 8.05
N GLY A 247 0.95 -18.88 8.17
CA GLY A 247 0.18 -18.89 9.42
C GLY A 247 -0.20 -17.53 10.02
N SER A 248 0.49 -16.46 9.65
CA SER A 248 0.20 -15.11 10.17
C SER A 248 -0.85 -14.36 9.37
N VAL A 249 -1.24 -14.86 8.19
CA VAL A 249 -2.37 -14.30 7.44
C VAL A 249 -3.47 -15.34 7.31
N ARG A 250 -4.67 -14.93 7.71
CA ARG A 250 -5.85 -15.80 7.74
C ARG A 250 -6.97 -15.16 6.94
N GLU A 251 -7.53 -15.93 6.01
CA GLU A 251 -8.83 -15.61 5.43
C GLU A 251 -9.96 -16.11 6.34
N VAL A 252 -10.95 -15.27 6.57
CA VAL A 252 -12.17 -15.57 7.31
C VAL A 252 -13.34 -15.53 6.33
N ILE A 253 -13.93 -16.71 6.09
CA ILE A 253 -15.12 -16.87 5.27
C ILE A 253 -16.35 -16.56 6.13
N ILE A 254 -17.23 -15.68 5.65
CA ILE A 254 -18.39 -15.17 6.37
C ILE A 254 -19.64 -15.39 5.52
N ALA A 255 -20.76 -15.77 6.14
CA ALA A 255 -22.06 -15.96 5.50
C ALA A 255 -21.99 -16.80 4.21
N GLY A 256 -21.39 -18.00 4.29
CA GLY A 256 -21.26 -18.91 3.15
C GLY A 256 -20.32 -18.43 2.04
N GLY A 257 -19.43 -17.47 2.32
CA GLY A 257 -18.48 -16.91 1.36
C GLY A 257 -18.94 -15.66 0.64
N ARG A 258 -20.12 -15.11 1.00
CA ARG A 258 -20.58 -13.81 0.51
C ARG A 258 -19.64 -12.68 0.93
N TYR A 259 -19.08 -12.76 2.14
CA TYR A 259 -18.09 -11.81 2.63
C TYR A 259 -16.81 -12.55 3.03
N ARG A 260 -15.68 -11.88 2.86
CA ARG A 260 -14.34 -12.38 3.20
C ARG A 260 -13.60 -11.30 3.99
N ALA A 261 -12.98 -11.69 5.09
CA ALA A 261 -12.06 -10.82 5.82
C ALA A 261 -10.66 -11.43 5.83
N THR A 262 -9.63 -10.60 5.58
CA THR A 262 -8.23 -11.03 5.69
C THR A 262 -7.64 -10.46 6.97
N ILE A 263 -7.06 -11.29 7.83
CA ILE A 263 -6.42 -10.86 9.07
C ILE A 263 -4.92 -11.14 8.95
N ASP A 264 -4.11 -10.09 8.96
CA ASP A 264 -2.66 -10.14 8.85
C ASP A 264 -2.00 -9.78 10.19
N THR A 265 -1.43 -10.79 10.85
CA THR A 265 -0.62 -10.69 12.06
C THR A 265 0.87 -10.87 11.78
N SER A 266 1.34 -10.74 10.54
CA SER A 266 2.73 -11.07 10.17
C SER A 266 3.76 -10.22 10.91
N ALA A 267 3.43 -8.94 11.16
CA ALA A 267 4.27 -8.04 11.96
C ALA A 267 4.04 -8.17 13.47
N SER A 268 3.07 -8.97 13.91
CA SER A 268 2.82 -9.26 15.34
C SER A 268 2.23 -10.67 15.53
N PRO A 269 3.02 -11.73 15.29
CA PRO A 269 2.54 -13.12 15.29
C PRO A 269 1.97 -13.59 16.64
N GLU A 270 2.31 -12.91 17.73
CA GLU A 270 1.81 -13.22 19.08
C GLU A 270 0.28 -13.10 19.22
N PHE A 271 -0.40 -12.43 18.28
CA PHE A 271 -1.86 -12.32 18.29
C PHE A 271 -2.59 -13.48 17.63
N GLN A 272 -1.90 -14.42 16.97
CA GLN A 272 -2.56 -15.49 16.20
C GLN A 272 -3.61 -16.26 17.02
N GLU A 273 -3.27 -16.68 18.23
CA GLU A 273 -4.19 -17.42 19.11
C GLU A 273 -5.39 -16.55 19.52
N TRP A 274 -5.15 -15.31 19.93
CA TRP A 274 -6.23 -14.39 20.33
C TRP A 274 -7.15 -14.06 19.16
N VAL A 275 -6.58 -13.87 17.96
CA VAL A 275 -7.33 -13.65 16.73
C VAL A 275 -8.26 -14.82 16.45
N GLU A 276 -7.73 -16.04 16.49
CA GLU A 276 -8.52 -17.25 16.25
C GLU A 276 -9.64 -17.43 17.28
N GLN A 277 -9.36 -17.21 18.56
CA GLN A 277 -10.32 -17.43 19.63
C GLN A 277 -11.35 -16.31 19.79
N ARG A 278 -11.03 -15.06 19.41
CA ARG A 278 -11.83 -13.88 19.75
C ARG A 278 -12.25 -13.06 18.54
N LEU A 279 -11.29 -12.66 17.71
CA LEU A 279 -11.55 -11.77 16.57
C LEU A 279 -12.32 -12.49 15.45
N VAL A 280 -11.92 -13.70 15.09
CA VAL A 280 -12.57 -14.49 14.03
C VAL A 280 -14.05 -14.76 14.35
N PRO A 281 -14.43 -15.27 15.54
CA PRO A 281 -15.85 -15.45 15.89
C PRO A 281 -16.64 -14.14 15.92
N MET A 282 -16.01 -13.04 16.35
CA MET A 282 -16.64 -11.72 16.34
C MET A 282 -16.97 -11.29 14.92
N ILE A 283 -16.01 -11.39 13.99
CA ILE A 283 -16.19 -11.04 12.58
C ILE A 283 -17.30 -11.90 11.93
N GLN A 284 -17.23 -13.22 12.08
CA GLN A 284 -18.19 -14.14 11.46
C GLN A 284 -19.62 -13.91 11.95
N THR A 285 -19.79 -13.62 13.24
CA THR A 285 -21.09 -13.39 13.86
C THR A 285 -21.64 -12.02 13.53
N TRP A 286 -20.81 -10.98 13.64
CA TRP A 286 -21.30 -9.61 13.69
C TRP A 286 -21.21 -8.87 12.38
N TYR A 287 -20.28 -9.20 11.47
CA TYR A 287 -20.23 -8.49 10.19
C TYR A 287 -21.55 -8.60 9.40
N PRO A 288 -22.19 -9.78 9.23
CA PRO A 288 -23.50 -9.88 8.57
C PRO A 288 -24.59 -9.10 9.30
N ARG A 289 -24.61 -9.15 10.64
CA ARG A 289 -25.58 -8.42 11.46
C ARG A 289 -25.43 -6.91 11.31
N LEU A 290 -24.20 -6.40 11.28
CA LEU A 290 -23.94 -4.98 11.04
C LEU A 290 -24.46 -4.53 9.67
N VAL A 291 -24.28 -5.35 8.64
CA VAL A 291 -24.83 -5.08 7.30
C VAL A 291 -26.36 -4.98 7.33
N GLU A 292 -27.03 -5.89 8.06
CA GLU A 292 -28.49 -5.86 8.23
C GLU A 292 -28.97 -4.68 9.09
N MET A 293 -28.20 -4.29 10.11
CA MET A 293 -28.56 -3.20 11.03
C MET A 293 -28.33 -1.80 10.45
N LEU A 294 -27.48 -1.67 9.43
CA LEU A 294 -27.16 -0.39 8.80
C LEU A 294 -27.54 -0.37 7.30
N PRO A 295 -28.81 -0.63 6.94
CA PRO A 295 -29.25 -0.63 5.55
C PRO A 295 -29.26 0.80 4.97
N SER A 296 -29.21 0.91 3.65
CA SER A 296 -29.53 2.13 2.89
C SER A 296 -29.89 1.71 1.46
N GLN A 297 -30.72 2.50 0.80
CA GLN A 297 -31.21 2.16 -0.53
C GLN A 297 -30.04 2.13 -1.54
N GLY A 298 -29.93 1.02 -2.29
CA GLY A 298 -28.87 0.85 -3.29
C GLY A 298 -27.46 0.67 -2.71
N PHE A 299 -27.33 0.52 -1.39
CA PHE A 299 -26.05 0.27 -0.75
C PHE A 299 -25.80 -1.24 -0.60
N GLU A 300 -24.65 -1.68 -1.11
CA GLU A 300 -24.07 -2.98 -0.79
C GLU A 300 -22.84 -2.78 0.08
N ALA A 301 -22.78 -3.48 1.21
CA ALA A 301 -21.62 -3.46 2.09
C ALA A 301 -20.41 -4.13 1.40
N PRO A 302 -19.17 -3.72 1.75
CA PRO A 302 -17.97 -4.34 1.20
C PRO A 302 -17.98 -5.87 1.35
N THR A 303 -17.72 -6.57 0.24
CA THR A 303 -17.59 -8.04 0.24
C THR A 303 -16.22 -8.51 0.72
N ARG A 304 -15.23 -7.61 0.75
CA ARG A 304 -13.87 -7.84 1.22
C ARG A 304 -13.41 -6.70 2.12
N PHE A 305 -12.75 -7.05 3.23
CA PHE A 305 -12.11 -6.10 4.14
C PHE A 305 -10.96 -6.78 4.88
N SER A 306 -10.10 -6.00 5.55
CA SER A 306 -8.92 -6.56 6.21
C SER A 306 -8.59 -5.93 7.55
N PHE A 307 -7.94 -6.72 8.40
CA PHE A 307 -7.28 -6.29 9.62
C PHE A 307 -5.78 -6.49 9.45
N PHE A 308 -4.97 -5.51 9.81
CA PHE A 308 -3.52 -5.66 9.84
C PHE A 308 -2.95 -5.12 11.15
N PHE A 309 -2.10 -5.93 11.78
CA PHE A 309 -1.53 -5.64 13.09
C PHE A 309 -0.18 -4.95 12.91
N ASP A 310 -0.11 -3.69 13.33
CA ASP A 310 1.01 -2.81 13.10
C ASP A 310 1.70 -2.45 14.43
N PRO A 311 2.96 -2.90 14.67
CA PRO A 311 3.73 -2.56 15.87
C PRO A 311 4.26 -1.13 15.89
N THR A 312 4.16 -0.40 14.78
CA THR A 312 4.57 1.01 14.67
C THR A 312 3.42 1.99 14.86
N MET A 313 2.17 1.51 14.68
CA MET A 313 0.97 2.34 14.85
C MET A 313 0.91 2.94 16.26
N GLN A 314 0.62 4.25 16.29
CA GLN A 314 0.25 4.96 17.51
C GLN A 314 -1.28 4.99 17.65
N GLY A 315 -1.78 5.07 18.89
CA GLY A 315 -3.21 5.04 19.17
C GLY A 315 -3.75 3.61 19.33
N VAL A 316 -5.04 3.43 19.02
CA VAL A 316 -5.82 2.22 19.32
C VAL A 316 -6.00 1.35 18.06
N ALA A 317 -6.77 1.86 17.11
CA ALA A 317 -7.01 1.30 15.80
C ALA A 317 -7.54 2.42 14.88
N GLU A 318 -7.51 2.20 13.56
CA GLU A 318 -8.15 3.12 12.62
C GLU A 318 -8.66 2.38 11.37
N THR A 319 -9.79 2.83 10.83
CA THR A 319 -10.35 2.31 9.58
C THR A 319 -10.16 3.29 8.44
N ARG A 320 -9.63 2.80 7.32
CA ARG A 320 -9.55 3.52 6.04
C ARG A 320 -10.19 2.69 4.94
N GLY A 321 -11.39 3.08 4.54
CA GLY A 321 -12.15 2.36 3.51
C GLY A 321 -12.60 0.98 4.00
N THR A 322 -11.87 -0.06 3.59
CA THR A 322 -12.11 -1.46 3.98
C THR A 322 -10.93 -2.06 4.75
N ARG A 323 -9.97 -1.23 5.18
CA ARG A 323 -8.79 -1.67 5.91
C ARG A 323 -8.83 -1.16 7.34
N ILE A 324 -8.61 -2.07 8.28
CA ILE A 324 -8.55 -1.80 9.72
C ILE A 324 -7.10 -1.98 10.17
N ARG A 325 -6.47 -0.89 10.58
CA ARG A 325 -5.14 -0.93 11.19
C ARG A 325 -5.28 -1.10 12.69
N CYS A 326 -4.62 -2.11 13.24
CA CYS A 326 -4.66 -2.45 14.66
C CYS A 326 -3.33 -2.10 15.32
N SER A 327 -3.33 -1.27 16.37
CA SER A 327 -2.10 -0.99 17.12
C SER A 327 -1.70 -2.21 17.95
N SER A 328 -0.62 -2.89 17.55
CA SER A 328 -0.12 -4.05 18.29
C SER A 328 0.31 -3.67 19.71
N ASN A 329 0.98 -2.52 19.87
CA ASN A 329 1.46 -2.07 21.18
C ASN A 329 0.32 -1.83 22.17
N TRP A 330 -0.77 -1.20 21.71
CA TRP A 330 -1.94 -0.96 22.54
C TRP A 330 -2.72 -2.25 22.80
N LEU A 331 -2.88 -3.10 21.78
CA LEU A 331 -3.62 -4.36 21.93
C LEU A 331 -3.00 -5.30 22.95
N ARG A 332 -1.67 -5.40 23.06
CA ARG A 332 -1.00 -6.22 24.09
C ARG A 332 -1.49 -5.94 25.51
N GLN A 333 -1.89 -4.70 25.79
CA GLN A 333 -2.37 -4.27 27.09
C GLN A 333 -3.89 -4.38 27.25
N ASN A 334 -4.62 -4.65 26.16
CA ASN A 334 -6.08 -4.54 26.10
C ASN A 334 -6.80 -5.80 25.59
N LEU A 335 -6.11 -6.94 25.43
CA LEU A 335 -6.72 -8.20 24.93
C LEU A 335 -7.88 -8.72 25.78
N LYS A 336 -7.85 -8.47 27.09
CA LYS A 336 -8.92 -8.83 28.05
C LYS A 336 -9.88 -7.67 28.36
N GLY A 337 -9.62 -6.49 27.80
CA GLY A 337 -10.41 -5.27 28.01
C GLY A 337 -10.99 -4.76 26.69
N GLU A 338 -10.66 -3.52 26.34
CA GLU A 338 -11.22 -2.79 25.20
C GLU A 338 -10.83 -3.35 23.82
N GLY A 339 -9.89 -4.29 23.74
CA GLY A 339 -9.29 -4.74 22.47
C GLY A 339 -10.30 -5.27 21.45
N LEU A 340 -11.18 -6.19 21.86
CA LEU A 340 -12.17 -6.75 20.93
C LEU A 340 -13.22 -5.72 20.51
N GLY A 341 -13.70 -4.92 21.48
CA GLY A 341 -14.69 -3.87 21.22
C GLY A 341 -14.13 -2.73 20.35
N ALA A 342 -12.84 -2.38 20.48
CA ALA A 342 -12.18 -1.42 19.62
C ALA A 342 -12.10 -1.93 18.17
N LEU A 343 -11.76 -3.20 17.95
CA LEU A 343 -11.79 -3.77 16.59
C LEU A 343 -13.21 -3.92 16.04
N PHE A 344 -14.21 -4.15 16.89
CA PHE A 344 -15.61 -4.08 16.49
C PHE A 344 -16.01 -2.67 16.06
N HIS A 345 -15.60 -1.64 16.81
CA HIS A 345 -15.81 -0.23 16.46
C HIS A 345 -15.30 0.07 15.05
N GLU A 346 -14.06 -0.31 14.75
CA GLU A 346 -13.49 -0.16 13.41
C GLU A 346 -14.26 -0.94 12.33
N MET A 347 -14.71 -2.16 12.63
CA MET A 347 -15.52 -2.94 11.69
C MET A 347 -16.87 -2.28 11.35
N VAL A 348 -17.47 -1.51 12.26
CA VAL A 348 -18.67 -0.71 11.94
C VAL A 348 -18.35 0.35 10.88
N HIS A 349 -17.19 1.01 10.95
CA HIS A 349 -16.79 2.00 9.95
C HIS A 349 -16.65 1.39 8.54
N VAL A 350 -16.21 0.13 8.44
CA VAL A 350 -16.21 -0.62 7.16
C VAL A 350 -17.61 -0.70 6.56
N VAL A 351 -18.66 -0.86 7.37
CA VAL A 351 -20.07 -0.94 6.92
C VAL A 351 -20.69 0.44 6.72
N GLN A 352 -20.28 1.46 7.47
CA GLN A 352 -20.79 2.82 7.30
C GLN A 352 -20.49 3.38 5.90
N GLN A 353 -19.24 3.24 5.42
CA GLN A 353 -18.81 3.76 4.09
C GLN A 353 -19.16 5.23 3.83
N TYR A 354 -19.24 6.07 4.85
CA TYR A 354 -19.68 7.48 4.72
C TYR A 354 -18.76 8.33 3.82
N GLY A 355 -17.51 7.91 3.60
CA GLY A 355 -16.60 8.56 2.66
C GLY A 355 -17.01 8.50 1.19
N ARG A 356 -18.06 7.74 0.83
CA ARG A 356 -18.59 7.70 -0.54
C ARG A 356 -19.50 8.91 -0.87
N ALA A 357 -20.25 9.41 0.10
CA ALA A 357 -21.23 10.48 -0.14
C ALA A 357 -20.61 11.80 -0.65
N PRO A 358 -19.47 12.30 -0.10
CA PRO A 358 -18.85 13.55 -0.56
C PRO A 358 -18.37 13.53 -2.03
N ARG A 359 -18.46 12.40 -2.72
CA ARG A 359 -18.11 12.27 -4.15
C ARG A 359 -19.27 12.64 -5.08
N GLN A 360 -20.47 12.91 -4.55
CA GLN A 360 -21.62 13.37 -5.30
C GLN A 360 -21.78 14.89 -5.19
N PRO A 361 -22.08 15.61 -6.28
CA PRO A 361 -22.36 17.05 -6.23
C PRO A 361 -23.52 17.36 -5.26
N GLY A 362 -23.28 18.28 -4.31
CA GLY A 362 -24.29 18.72 -3.34
C GLY A 362 -24.48 17.83 -2.11
N ALA A 363 -23.72 16.74 -1.97
CA ALA A 363 -23.79 15.89 -0.78
C ALA A 363 -23.13 16.53 0.46
N THR A 364 -23.80 16.40 1.60
CA THR A 364 -23.28 16.80 2.91
C THR A 364 -22.29 15.76 3.43
N ARG A 365 -21.14 16.22 3.95
CA ARG A 365 -20.19 15.34 4.64
C ARG A 365 -20.80 14.80 5.94
N ALA A 366 -20.60 13.51 6.21
CA ALA A 366 -21.03 12.90 7.45
C ALA A 366 -20.42 13.62 8.67
N PRO A 367 -21.24 14.02 9.66
CA PRO A 367 -20.73 14.61 10.90
C PRO A 367 -19.88 13.60 11.67
N SER A 368 -18.69 14.01 12.13
CA SER A 368 -17.79 13.13 12.87
C SER A 368 -18.45 12.60 14.14
N TRP A 369 -19.15 13.44 14.90
CA TRP A 369 -19.79 13.02 16.16
C TRP A 369 -20.84 11.92 15.97
N LEU A 370 -21.56 11.93 14.84
CA LEU A 370 -22.50 10.86 14.49
C LEU A 370 -21.80 9.63 13.93
N THR A 371 -20.73 9.84 13.15
CA THR A 371 -19.90 8.74 12.64
C THR A 371 -19.37 7.89 13.79
N GLU A 372 -18.73 8.53 14.78
CA GLU A 372 -18.22 7.87 15.98
C GLU A 372 -19.34 7.41 16.92
N GLY A 373 -20.38 8.24 17.07
CA GLY A 373 -21.47 7.98 18.00
C GLY A 373 -22.35 6.79 17.62
N ILE A 374 -22.66 6.61 16.33
CA ILE A 374 -23.39 5.43 15.81
C ILE A 374 -22.54 4.17 16.03
N THR A 375 -21.23 4.26 15.80
CA THR A 375 -20.30 3.16 16.03
C THR A 375 -20.30 2.73 17.49
N ASP A 376 -20.12 3.66 18.42
CA ASP A 376 -20.13 3.35 19.84
C ASP A 376 -21.53 2.99 20.36
N TYR A 377 -22.61 3.43 19.71
CA TYR A 377 -23.96 2.96 20.01
C TYR A 377 -24.09 1.47 19.74
N LEU A 378 -23.68 1.02 18.54
CA LEU A 378 -23.68 -0.40 18.18
C LEU A 378 -22.76 -1.21 19.09
N ARG A 379 -21.59 -0.67 19.42
CA ARG A 379 -20.67 -1.32 20.34
C ARG A 379 -21.27 -1.48 21.74
N PHE A 380 -21.58 -0.39 22.42
CA PHE A 380 -21.88 -0.39 23.85
C PHE A 380 -23.35 -0.66 24.20
N TYR A 381 -24.27 -0.71 23.23
CA TYR A 381 -25.67 -1.04 23.50
C TYR A 381 -26.16 -2.29 22.77
N ILE A 382 -25.42 -2.79 21.77
CA ILE A 382 -25.81 -3.99 21.01
C ILE A 382 -24.79 -5.12 21.13
N PHE A 383 -23.50 -4.82 20.90
CA PHE A 383 -22.45 -5.84 20.90
C PHE A 383 -22.00 -6.27 22.31
N GLU A 384 -21.64 -5.30 23.16
CA GLU A 384 -21.12 -5.55 24.52
C GLU A 384 -21.85 -4.71 25.59
N PRO A 385 -23.19 -4.70 25.65
CA PRO A 385 -23.94 -3.88 26.60
C PRO A 385 -23.60 -4.13 28.08
N GLU A 386 -23.12 -5.33 28.40
CA GLU A 386 -22.71 -5.72 29.75
C GLU A 386 -21.54 -4.91 30.30
N VAL A 387 -20.68 -4.34 29.44
CA VAL A 387 -19.53 -3.54 29.89
C VAL A 387 -19.93 -2.12 30.32
N LYS A 388 -21.16 -1.68 29.98
CA LYS A 388 -21.70 -0.36 30.29
C LYS A 388 -20.77 0.80 29.89
N GLY A 389 -19.97 0.62 28.84
CA GLY A 389 -18.88 1.53 28.48
C GLY A 389 -19.32 2.94 28.07
N ALA A 390 -20.59 3.11 27.68
CA ALA A 390 -21.20 4.39 27.33
C ALA A 390 -22.09 4.98 28.44
N GLU A 391 -22.02 4.49 29.68
CA GLU A 391 -22.83 5.04 30.77
C GLU A 391 -22.32 6.44 31.23
N ILE A 392 -23.24 7.41 31.27
CA ILE A 392 -22.98 8.72 31.88
C ILE A 392 -23.20 8.61 33.40
N THR A 393 -22.22 9.06 34.18
CA THR A 393 -22.18 9.06 35.64
C THR A 393 -22.16 10.50 36.15
N ALA A 394 -22.38 10.70 37.46
CA ALA A 394 -22.29 12.04 38.07
C ALA A 394 -20.93 12.73 37.81
N ARG A 395 -19.83 11.96 37.69
CA ARG A 395 -18.49 12.50 37.46
C ARG A 395 -18.29 13.11 36.08
N ASN A 396 -18.98 12.62 35.05
CA ASN A 396 -18.82 13.08 33.67
C ASN A 396 -20.05 13.81 33.11
N LEU A 397 -21.13 13.93 33.90
CA LEU A 397 -22.38 14.59 33.52
C LEU A 397 -22.16 16.03 33.02
N SER A 398 -21.33 16.82 33.71
CA SER A 398 -21.06 18.22 33.34
C SER A 398 -20.38 18.37 31.97
N ARG A 399 -19.74 17.31 31.47
CA ARG A 399 -19.06 17.27 30.16
C ARG A 399 -19.91 16.57 29.10
N ALA A 400 -21.07 16.02 29.46
CA ALA A 400 -21.94 15.28 28.56
C ALA A 400 -22.63 16.26 27.59
N ARG A 401 -22.27 16.16 26.31
CA ARG A 401 -22.89 16.88 25.19
C ARG A 401 -23.30 15.89 24.12
N TYR A 402 -24.46 16.08 23.51
CA TYR A 402 -24.99 15.14 22.51
C TYR A 402 -24.03 14.93 21.33
N ASP A 403 -23.25 15.97 20.99
CA ASP A 403 -22.22 16.01 19.95
C ASP A 403 -20.80 15.67 20.46
N GLY A 404 -20.70 15.11 21.67
CA GLY A 404 -19.44 14.74 22.32
C GLY A 404 -18.67 13.59 21.66
N SER A 405 -19.21 13.02 20.56
CA SER A 405 -18.69 11.85 19.86
C SER A 405 -18.65 10.58 20.75
N TYR A 406 -18.28 9.44 20.15
CA TYR A 406 -18.01 8.19 20.84
C TYR A 406 -19.12 7.83 21.86
N ARG A 407 -18.72 7.27 23.01
CA ARG A 407 -19.53 6.92 24.19
C ARG A 407 -20.59 7.96 24.58
N ILE A 408 -20.26 9.26 24.53
CA ILE A 408 -21.20 10.31 24.97
C ILE A 408 -22.35 10.41 23.96
N THR A 409 -22.04 10.52 22.67
CA THR A 409 -23.05 10.51 21.62
C THR A 409 -23.80 9.17 21.57
N ALA A 410 -23.12 8.04 21.78
CA ALA A 410 -23.76 6.73 21.84
C ALA A 410 -24.84 6.68 22.92
N ASN A 411 -24.58 7.24 24.10
CA ASN A 411 -25.57 7.34 25.18
C ASN A 411 -26.79 8.17 24.76
N PHE A 412 -26.55 9.32 24.13
CA PHE A 412 -27.60 10.17 23.59
C PHE A 412 -28.43 9.44 22.52
N LEU A 413 -27.80 8.78 21.55
CA LEU A 413 -28.49 8.02 20.50
C LEU A 413 -29.31 6.85 21.07
N ASN A 414 -28.82 6.20 22.12
CA ASN A 414 -29.59 5.19 22.83
C ASN A 414 -30.82 5.79 23.52
N TRP A 415 -30.69 6.95 24.17
CA TRP A 415 -31.82 7.66 24.74
C TRP A 415 -32.84 8.07 23.66
N VAL A 416 -32.41 8.67 22.55
CA VAL A 416 -33.30 9.05 21.44
C VAL A 416 -34.02 7.83 20.87
N SER A 417 -33.31 6.72 20.64
CA SER A 417 -33.93 5.49 20.12
C SER A 417 -34.96 4.90 21.09
N GLY A 418 -34.78 5.08 22.40
CA GLY A 418 -35.77 4.71 23.42
C GLY A 418 -37.04 5.56 23.39
N GLN A 419 -36.93 6.83 22.97
CA GLN A 419 -38.06 7.76 22.90
C GLN A 419 -38.81 7.70 21.56
N TYR A 420 -38.08 7.50 20.46
CA TYR A 420 -38.61 7.68 19.09
C TYR A 420 -38.63 6.41 18.24
N GLY A 421 -38.12 5.29 18.77
CA GLY A 421 -38.14 3.99 18.09
C GLY A 421 -36.75 3.43 17.83
N LYS A 422 -36.64 2.09 17.87
CA LYS A 422 -35.38 1.37 17.69
C LYS A 422 -34.82 1.47 16.25
N ASP A 423 -35.66 1.87 15.30
CA ASP A 423 -35.29 2.12 13.90
C ASP A 423 -34.71 3.52 13.67
N PHE A 424 -34.63 4.36 14.71
CA PHE A 424 -34.04 5.70 14.61
C PHE A 424 -32.60 5.69 14.10
N VAL A 425 -31.70 4.91 14.70
CA VAL A 425 -30.30 4.83 14.28
C VAL A 425 -30.15 4.29 12.85
N PRO A 426 -30.83 3.20 12.43
CA PRO A 426 -30.85 2.76 11.04
C PRO A 426 -31.29 3.86 10.04
N LYS A 427 -32.36 4.61 10.35
CA LYS A 427 -32.84 5.72 9.52
C LYS A 427 -31.80 6.85 9.43
N LEU A 428 -31.23 7.24 10.56
CA LEU A 428 -30.20 8.27 10.63
C LEU A 428 -28.95 7.87 9.84
N ASN A 429 -28.50 6.61 9.97
CA ASN A 429 -27.40 6.06 9.19
C ASN A 429 -27.64 6.17 7.69
N ALA A 430 -28.84 5.80 7.20
CA ALA A 430 -29.16 5.88 5.77
C ALA A 430 -29.09 7.31 5.25
N ILE A 431 -29.66 8.27 5.98
CA ILE A 431 -29.64 9.70 5.64
C ILE A 431 -28.20 10.24 5.59
N ILE A 432 -27.35 9.85 6.54
CA ILE A 432 -25.93 10.25 6.57
C ILE A 432 -25.19 9.63 5.39
N ARG A 433 -25.37 8.33 5.12
CA ARG A 433 -24.71 7.61 4.02
C ARG A 433 -25.06 8.19 2.66
N GLU A 434 -26.29 8.65 2.49
CA GLU A 434 -26.78 9.27 1.27
C GLU A 434 -26.36 10.74 1.14
N GLY A 435 -25.61 11.29 2.10
CA GLY A 435 -25.14 12.68 2.07
C GLY A 435 -26.26 13.70 2.24
N ARG A 436 -27.40 13.31 2.82
CA ARG A 436 -28.59 14.17 2.98
C ARG A 436 -28.75 14.73 4.40
N TYR A 437 -27.80 14.45 5.28
CA TYR A 437 -27.86 14.91 6.67
C TYR A 437 -27.89 16.44 6.73
N SER A 438 -28.79 16.97 7.56
CA SER A 438 -28.85 18.37 7.96
C SER A 438 -29.46 18.47 9.36
N GLU A 439 -29.46 19.66 9.98
CA GLU A 439 -30.14 19.85 11.26
C GLU A 439 -31.65 19.55 11.19
N GLN A 440 -32.27 19.76 10.01
CA GLN A 440 -33.67 19.48 9.76
C GLN A 440 -34.00 17.99 9.89
N THR A 441 -33.03 17.10 9.65
CA THR A 441 -33.18 15.64 9.82
C THR A 441 -33.72 15.28 11.21
N TRP A 442 -33.31 15.99 12.27
CA TRP A 442 -33.79 15.72 13.62
C TRP A 442 -35.26 16.09 13.79
N LYS A 443 -35.68 17.23 13.25
CA LYS A 443 -37.08 17.65 13.27
C LYS A 443 -37.96 16.69 12.47
N ASP A 444 -37.49 16.26 11.31
CA ASP A 444 -38.26 15.35 10.46
C ASP A 444 -38.46 13.98 11.12
N LEU A 445 -37.47 13.51 11.88
CA LEU A 445 -37.52 12.20 12.55
C LEU A 445 -38.18 12.24 13.94
N THR A 446 -38.14 13.38 14.63
CA THR A 446 -38.52 13.45 16.07
C THR A 446 -39.49 14.57 16.42
N GLY A 447 -39.75 15.49 15.49
CA GLY A 447 -40.47 16.74 15.72
C GLY A 447 -39.69 17.83 16.48
N GLN A 448 -38.44 17.57 16.88
CA GLN A 448 -37.60 18.48 17.68
C GLN A 448 -36.22 18.68 17.06
N THR A 449 -35.59 19.81 17.39
CA THR A 449 -34.18 20.05 17.08
C THR A 449 -33.27 19.13 17.89
N VAL A 450 -32.04 18.88 17.40
CA VAL A 450 -31.06 18.10 18.18
C VAL A 450 -30.67 18.77 19.49
N GLN A 451 -30.71 20.11 19.53
CA GLN A 451 -30.44 20.91 20.72
C GLN A 451 -31.52 20.68 21.80
N GLU A 452 -32.80 20.76 21.43
CA GLU A 452 -33.92 20.47 22.36
C GLU A 452 -33.88 19.02 22.87
N LEU A 453 -33.56 18.07 21.99
CA LEU A 453 -33.36 16.67 22.40
C LEU A 453 -32.18 16.51 23.36
N GLY A 454 -31.07 17.20 23.09
CA GLY A 454 -29.89 17.21 23.95
C GLY A 454 -30.17 17.76 25.35
N ASP A 455 -30.93 18.85 25.44
CA ASP A 455 -31.34 19.45 26.71
C ASP A 455 -32.28 18.52 27.50
N ARG A 456 -33.22 17.87 26.82
CA ARG A 456 -34.11 16.87 27.45
C ARG A 456 -33.34 15.66 27.96
N TRP A 457 -32.46 15.11 27.13
CA TRP A 457 -31.57 14.01 27.52
C TRP A 457 -30.74 14.37 28.75
N ARG A 458 -30.17 15.57 28.80
CA ARG A 458 -29.40 16.05 29.97
C ARG A 458 -30.27 16.14 31.23
N LYS A 459 -31.48 16.69 31.15
CA LYS A 459 -32.42 16.74 32.28
C LYS A 459 -32.79 15.36 32.79
N ASP A 460 -33.02 14.40 31.89
CA ASP A 460 -33.30 13.01 32.26
C ASP A 460 -32.09 12.36 32.94
N LEU A 461 -30.86 12.66 32.49
CA LEU A 461 -29.64 12.22 33.15
C LEU A 461 -29.48 12.82 34.55
N GLU A 462 -29.69 14.13 34.72
CA GLU A 462 -29.63 14.82 36.01
C GLU A 462 -30.63 14.22 37.01
N LYS A 463 -31.86 13.97 36.55
CA LYS A 463 -32.91 13.32 37.34
C LYS A 463 -32.50 11.89 37.72
N ARG A 464 -32.01 11.09 36.78
CA ARG A 464 -31.56 9.71 37.02
C ARG A 464 -30.40 9.64 38.02
N LEU A 465 -29.50 10.63 37.98
CA LEU A 465 -28.31 10.69 38.82
C LEU A 465 -28.53 11.42 40.16
N GLY A 466 -29.72 11.97 40.41
CA GLY A 466 -30.05 12.67 41.65
C GLY A 466 -29.32 14.01 41.83
N VAL A 467 -28.94 14.68 40.74
CA VAL A 467 -28.15 15.93 40.76
C VAL A 467 -29.05 17.18 40.70
N THR A 468 -30.37 17.03 40.81
CA THR A 468 -31.30 18.17 40.74
C THR A 468 -31.17 19.12 41.95
N GLY A 469 -30.44 20.23 41.77
CA GLY A 469 -30.70 21.52 42.43
C GLY A 469 -29.71 22.02 43.49
N THR A 470 -28.60 22.64 43.08
CA THR A 470 -27.97 23.77 43.81
C THR A 470 -27.75 24.94 42.85
N THR A 471 -28.83 25.59 42.45
CA THR A 471 -28.80 27.01 42.11
C THR A 471 -29.57 27.74 43.21
N GLY A 472 -28.85 28.05 44.29
CA GLY A 472 -29.33 28.85 45.41
C GLY A 472 -28.64 30.20 45.38
N SER A 473 -29.49 31.23 45.43
CA SER A 473 -29.28 32.69 45.60
C SER A 473 -28.50 33.44 44.53
#